data_AF-A0A917WM92-F1
#
_entry.id   AF-A0A917WM92-F1
#
_cell.length_a   1.000
_cell.length_b   1.000
_cell.length_c   1.000
_cell.angle_alpha   90.00
_cell.angle_beta   90.00
_cell.angle_gamma   90.00
#
_symmetry.space_group_name_H-M   'P 1'
#
loop_
_entity.id
_entity.type
_entity.pdbx_description
1 polymer ?
#
loop_
_entity_poly.entity_id
_entity_poly.type
_entity_poly.pdbx_seq_one_letter_code
_entity_poly.pdbx_strand_id
1 'polypeptide(L)'
;MAILGERWTIVVLREVFNGIFRFDDMRERTSIPRQVLTNRLNLLVDNGVLRRVPYREPGSRARDEYRLTEKGFDLYPLLVAVREWGDRYLADPGGPPLETVHRGCGGTVHAVLVCDQGHSDVSPRDVLPQPGPGARRRTPAA
;
A
#
# COMPACT_ATOMS: atom_id res chain seq x y z
N MET A 1 -10.24 -7.20 -5.08
CA MET A 1 -9.92 -7.73 -3.74
C MET A 1 -8.71 -8.67 -3.73
N ALA A 2 -8.44 -9.48 -4.76
CA ALA A 2 -7.34 -10.47 -4.73
C ALA A 2 -5.92 -9.91 -4.57
N ILE A 3 -5.64 -8.68 -5.06
CA ILE A 3 -4.28 -8.10 -5.02
C ILE A 3 -3.87 -7.74 -3.57
N LEU A 4 -4.80 -7.19 -2.79
CA LEU A 4 -4.54 -6.70 -1.42
C LEU A 4 -4.75 -7.76 -0.34
N GLY A 5 -5.39 -8.89 -0.66
CA GLY A 5 -5.72 -9.94 0.30
C GLY A 5 -4.52 -10.77 0.77
N GLU A 6 -3.35 -10.60 0.17
CA GLU A 6 -2.15 -11.33 0.52
C GLU A 6 -1.18 -10.47 1.32
N ARG A 7 -0.82 -10.94 2.52
CA ARG A 7 0.07 -10.27 3.50
C ARG A 7 1.28 -9.59 2.85
N TRP A 8 1.93 -10.28 1.92
CA TRP A 8 3.16 -9.83 1.31
C TRP A 8 2.99 -8.66 0.34
N THR A 9 1.82 -8.49 -0.27
CA THR A 9 1.57 -7.34 -1.15
C THR A 9 1.64 -6.03 -0.39
N ILE A 10 1.05 -5.98 0.82
CA ILE A 10 1.10 -4.78 1.68
C ILE A 10 2.54 -4.48 2.09
N VAL A 11 3.33 -5.51 2.41
CA VAL A 11 4.75 -5.32 2.75
C VAL A 11 5.53 -4.73 1.56
N VAL A 12 5.35 -5.27 0.35
CA VAL A 12 6.02 -4.73 -0.85
C VAL A 12 5.62 -3.29 -1.10
N LEU A 13 4.31 -2.97 -1.05
CA LEU A 13 3.83 -1.60 -1.24
C LEU A 13 4.44 -0.67 -0.19
N ARG A 14 4.47 -1.07 1.09
CA ARG A 14 5.08 -0.30 2.16
C ARG A 14 6.55 0.04 1.89
N GLU A 15 7.34 -0.93 1.44
CA GLU A 15 8.75 -0.67 1.11
C GLU A 15 8.89 0.33 -0.05
N VAL A 16 8.07 0.21 -1.09
CA VAL A 16 8.06 1.16 -2.22
C VAL A 16 7.68 2.56 -1.77
N PHE A 17 6.65 2.72 -0.92
CA PHE A 17 6.27 4.02 -0.36
C PHE A 17 7.34 4.61 0.56
N ASN A 18 8.12 3.76 1.23
CA ASN A 18 9.28 4.18 2.03
C ASN A 18 10.52 4.51 1.19
N GLY A 19 10.41 4.52 -0.15
CA GLY A 19 11.50 4.88 -1.05
C GLY A 19 12.42 3.72 -1.44
N ILE A 20 12.06 2.49 -1.10
CA ILE A 20 12.85 1.30 -1.45
C ILE A 20 12.32 0.74 -2.75
N PHE A 21 13.07 0.95 -3.84
CA PHE A 21 12.63 0.59 -5.19
C PHE A 21 13.34 -0.62 -5.77
N ARG A 22 14.40 -1.10 -5.13
CA ARG A 22 15.24 -2.19 -5.65
C ARG A 22 14.87 -3.51 -5.00
N PHE A 23 14.93 -4.57 -5.81
CA PHE A 23 14.63 -5.92 -5.37
C PHE A 23 15.52 -6.39 -4.21
N ASP A 24 16.82 -6.15 -4.30
CA ASP A 24 17.76 -6.64 -3.28
C ASP A 24 17.58 -5.87 -1.96
N ASP A 25 17.42 -4.55 -2.00
CA ASP A 25 17.11 -3.73 -0.81
C ASP A 25 15.80 -4.19 -0.12
N MET A 26 14.74 -4.49 -0.90
CA MET A 26 13.51 -5.04 -0.33
C MET A 26 13.74 -6.39 0.34
N ARG A 27 14.59 -7.26 -0.23
CA ARG A 27 14.90 -8.57 0.35
C ARG A 27 15.73 -8.47 1.62
N GLU A 28 16.65 -7.52 1.69
CA GLU A 28 17.48 -7.32 2.87
C GLU A 28 16.68 -6.76 4.03
N ARG A 29 15.71 -5.88 3.73
CA ARG A 29 14.87 -5.22 4.75
C ARG A 29 13.66 -6.05 5.19
N THR A 30 13.29 -7.08 4.44
CA THR A 30 12.07 -7.86 4.70
C THR A 30 12.36 -9.34 4.82
N SER A 31 11.52 -10.07 5.56
CA SER A 31 11.58 -11.54 5.64
C SER A 31 10.85 -12.22 4.49
N ILE A 32 10.60 -11.53 3.36
CA ILE A 32 9.87 -12.10 2.23
C ILE A 32 10.76 -13.11 1.50
N PRO A 33 10.31 -14.37 1.31
CA PRO A 33 11.04 -15.33 0.49
C PRO A 33 11.23 -14.80 -0.94
N ARG A 34 12.41 -15.01 -1.53
CA ARG A 34 12.77 -14.47 -2.85
C ARG A 34 11.70 -14.70 -3.92
N GLN A 35 11.20 -15.94 -4.03
CA GLN A 35 10.20 -16.30 -5.03
C GLN A 35 8.87 -15.58 -4.79
N VAL A 36 8.48 -15.41 -3.52
CA VAL A 36 7.27 -14.68 -3.13
C VAL A 36 7.41 -13.21 -3.53
N LEU A 37 8.55 -12.57 -3.24
CA LEU A 37 8.79 -11.18 -3.63
C LEU A 37 8.69 -11.00 -5.16
N THR A 38 9.33 -11.88 -5.92
CA THR A 38 9.24 -11.87 -7.39
C THR A 38 7.79 -11.95 -7.86
N ASN A 39 7.00 -12.89 -7.31
CA ASN A 39 5.60 -13.07 -7.68
C ASN A 39 4.76 -11.84 -7.34
N ARG A 40 4.98 -11.21 -6.17
CA ARG A 40 4.26 -10.00 -5.78
C ARG A 40 4.59 -8.81 -6.67
N LEU A 41 5.88 -8.61 -6.97
CA LEU A 41 6.31 -7.51 -7.85
C LEU A 41 5.75 -7.69 -9.26
N ASN A 42 5.81 -8.89 -9.83
CA ASN A 42 5.21 -9.19 -11.12
C ASN A 42 3.70 -8.93 -11.10
N LEU A 43 2.97 -9.43 -10.10
CA LEU A 43 1.54 -9.19 -9.96
C LEU A 43 1.21 -7.69 -9.94
N LEU A 44 1.97 -6.90 -9.19
CA LEU A 44 1.76 -5.45 -9.09
C LEU A 44 2.09 -4.73 -10.41
N VAL A 45 3.11 -5.18 -11.14
CA VAL A 45 3.43 -4.66 -12.47
C VAL A 45 2.36 -5.01 -13.49
N ASP A 46 1.93 -6.28 -13.53
CA ASP A 46 0.91 -6.78 -14.47
C ASP A 46 -0.44 -6.08 -14.26
N ASN A 47 -0.74 -5.66 -13.03
CA ASN A 47 -1.93 -4.89 -12.69
C ASN A 47 -1.75 -3.37 -12.81
N GLY A 48 -0.60 -2.90 -13.29
CA GLY A 48 -0.30 -1.48 -13.49
C GLY A 48 -0.25 -0.68 -12.20
N VAL A 49 0.04 -1.31 -11.06
CA VAL A 49 0.26 -0.65 -9.76
C VAL A 49 1.71 -0.18 -9.65
N LEU A 50 2.63 -0.98 -10.19
CA LEU A 50 4.04 -0.65 -10.31
C LEU A 50 4.45 -0.66 -11.79
N ARG A 51 5.57 -0.02 -12.10
CA ARG A 51 6.27 -0.14 -13.38
C ARG A 51 7.74 -0.42 -13.16
N ARG A 52 8.34 -1.21 -14.05
CA ARG A 52 9.79 -1.46 -14.07
C ARG A 52 10.48 -0.29 -14.78
N VAL A 53 11.50 0.25 -14.14
CA VAL A 53 12.32 1.34 -14.66
C VAL A 53 13.77 0.88 -14.66
N PRO A 54 14.44 0.86 -15.83
CA PRO A 54 15.86 0.54 -15.88
C PRO A 54 16.66 1.53 -15.03
N TYR A 55 17.58 1.00 -14.25
CA TYR A 55 18.49 1.72 -13.39
C TYR A 55 19.89 1.15 -13.54
N ARG A 56 20.90 2.03 -13.50
CA ARG A 56 22.30 1.65 -13.61
C ARG A 56 23.14 2.51 -12.70
N GLU A 57 23.80 1.88 -11.72
CA GLU A 57 24.89 2.54 -11.00
C GLU A 57 26.11 2.66 -11.91
N PRO A 58 26.88 3.76 -11.81
CA PRO A 58 28.17 3.88 -12.49
C PRO A 58 29.03 2.64 -12.23
N GLY A 59 29.49 1.99 -13.32
CA GLY A 59 30.32 0.78 -13.23
C GLY A 59 29.57 -0.55 -13.02
N SER A 60 28.24 -0.55 -12.90
CA SER A 60 27.44 -1.76 -12.69
C SER A 60 26.65 -2.21 -13.93
N ARG A 61 26.13 -3.45 -13.89
CA ARG A 61 25.14 -3.96 -14.86
C ARG A 61 23.79 -3.26 -14.64
N ALA A 62 23.07 -2.99 -15.72
CA ALA A 62 21.70 -2.49 -15.64
C ALA A 62 20.80 -3.45 -14.83
N ARG A 63 20.03 -2.87 -13.91
CA ARG A 63 19.03 -3.52 -13.06
C ARG A 63 17.70 -2.79 -13.22
N ASP A 64 16.63 -3.36 -12.69
CA ASP A 64 15.33 -2.68 -12.65
C ASP A 64 15.03 -2.16 -11.24
N GLU A 65 14.40 -1.01 -11.19
CA GLU A 65 13.69 -0.48 -10.04
C GLU A 65 12.18 -0.54 -10.27
N TYR A 66 11.41 -0.67 -9.19
CA TYR A 66 9.97 -0.72 -9.21
C TYR A 66 9.41 0.61 -8.72
N ARG A 67 8.73 1.34 -9.60
CA ARG A 67 8.18 2.67 -9.30
C ARG A 67 6.66 2.63 -9.31
N LEU A 68 6.03 3.43 -8.44
CA LEU A 68 4.58 3.59 -8.42
C LEU A 68 4.11 4.21 -9.75
N THR A 69 2.97 3.71 -10.22
CA THR A 69 2.12 4.41 -11.19
C THR A 69 1.13 5.29 -10.44
N GLU A 70 0.33 6.09 -11.16
CA GLU A 70 -0.79 6.83 -10.57
C GLU A 70 -1.74 5.92 -9.76
N LYS A 71 -2.15 4.79 -10.37
CA LYS A 71 -2.93 3.74 -9.71
C LYS A 71 -2.27 3.21 -8.43
N GLY A 72 -0.94 3.17 -8.38
CA GLY A 72 -0.20 2.78 -7.19
C GLY A 72 -0.17 3.86 -6.12
N PHE A 73 -0.01 5.14 -6.50
CA PHE A 73 -0.06 6.26 -5.56
C PHE A 73 -1.41 6.36 -4.85
N ASP A 74 -2.52 6.05 -5.54
CA ASP A 74 -3.86 6.05 -4.96
C ASP A 74 -4.06 5.02 -3.82
N LEU A 75 -3.12 4.07 -3.65
CA LEU A 75 -3.13 3.12 -2.54
C LEU A 75 -2.54 3.69 -1.25
N TYR A 76 -1.98 4.90 -1.25
CA TYR A 76 -1.35 5.48 -0.07
C TYR A 76 -2.29 5.62 1.14
N PRO A 77 -3.55 6.10 0.99
CA PRO A 77 -4.47 6.21 2.13
C PRO A 77 -4.73 4.86 2.82
N LEU A 78 -4.80 3.77 2.03
CA LEU A 78 -4.93 2.42 2.57
C LEU A 78 -3.72 2.05 3.44
N LEU A 79 -2.49 2.38 3.01
CA LEU A 79 -1.30 2.10 3.81
C LEU A 79 -1.24 2.92 5.09
N VAL A 80 -1.64 4.19 5.05
CA VAL A 80 -1.74 5.02 6.25
C VAL A 80 -2.72 4.40 7.25
N ALA A 81 -3.90 3.97 6.79
CA ALA A 81 -4.91 3.32 7.64
C ALA A 81 -4.41 2.01 8.26
N VAL A 82 -3.74 1.15 7.47
CA VAL A 82 -3.17 -0.12 7.98
C VAL A 82 -2.05 0.13 8.98
N ARG A 83 -1.18 1.11 8.72
CA ARG A 83 -0.14 1.53 9.66
C ARG A 83 -0.77 2.01 10.97
N GLU A 84 -1.72 2.94 10.91
CA GLU A 84 -2.34 3.50 12.12
C GLU A 84 -3.00 2.43 12.99
N TRP A 85 -3.67 1.46 12.36
CA TRP A 85 -4.21 0.30 13.07
C TRP A 85 -3.08 -0.53 13.73
N GLY A 86 -2.00 -0.81 13.00
CA GLY A 86 -0.84 -1.53 13.55
C GLY A 86 -0.19 -0.79 14.71
N ASP A 87 0.00 0.52 14.59
CA ASP A 87 0.60 1.36 15.62
C ASP A 87 -0.26 1.37 16.89
N ARG A 88 -1.60 1.32 16.76
CA ARG A 88 -2.53 1.32 17.89
C ARG A 88 -2.58 -0.02 18.64
N TYR A 89 -2.46 -1.13 17.94
CA TYR A 89 -2.76 -2.46 18.51
C TYR A 89 -1.57 -3.42 18.57
N LEU A 90 -0.50 -3.15 17.81
CA LEU A 90 0.65 -4.03 17.65
C LEU A 90 1.99 -3.36 18.00
N ALA A 91 2.00 -2.06 18.28
CA ALA A 91 3.23 -1.39 18.70
C ALA A 91 3.70 -1.89 20.07
N ASP A 92 5.02 -2.04 20.21
CA ASP A 92 5.66 -2.31 21.48
C ASP A 92 5.52 -1.11 22.43
N PRO A 93 5.77 -1.26 23.75
CA PRO A 93 5.72 -0.15 24.71
C PRO A 93 6.60 1.05 24.36
N GLY A 94 7.60 0.87 23.49
CA GLY A 94 8.44 1.93 22.95
C GLY A 94 7.80 2.78 21.85
N GLY A 95 6.58 2.46 21.43
CA GLY A 95 5.86 3.16 20.37
C GLY A 95 6.09 2.58 18.96
N PRO A 96 5.47 3.17 17.94
CA PRO A 96 5.56 2.66 16.58
C PRO A 96 6.97 2.86 16.00
N PRO A 97 7.48 1.91 15.21
CA PRO A 97 8.84 1.97 14.65
C PRO A 97 9.00 3.00 13.52
N LEU A 98 7.89 3.55 13.01
CA LEU A 98 7.87 4.52 11.92
C LEU A 98 6.71 5.49 12.11
N GLU A 99 7.00 6.79 12.02
CA GLU A 99 5.99 7.84 11.95
C GLU A 99 5.88 8.45 10.55
N THR A 100 4.66 8.71 10.12
CA THR A 100 4.37 9.44 8.88
C THR A 100 3.99 10.86 9.24
N VAL A 101 4.84 11.82 8.91
CA VAL A 101 4.63 13.24 9.20
C VAL A 101 4.53 14.05 7.92
N HIS A 102 3.72 15.11 7.95
CA HIS A 102 3.60 16.05 6.86
C HIS A 102 4.90 16.83 6.72
N ARG A 103 5.53 16.77 5.53
CA ARG A 103 6.83 17.41 5.27
C ARG A 103 6.84 18.92 5.57
N GLY A 104 5.72 19.61 5.38
CA GLY A 104 5.65 21.07 5.56
C GLY A 104 5.52 21.55 7.01
N CYS A 105 4.87 20.77 7.88
CA CYS A 105 4.58 21.21 9.26
C CYS A 105 4.95 20.22 10.36
N GLY A 106 5.38 19.00 10.01
CA GLY A 106 5.74 17.95 10.96
C GLY A 106 4.54 17.26 11.64
N GLY A 107 3.31 17.66 11.35
CA GLY A 107 2.12 17.03 11.91
C GLY A 107 1.95 15.58 11.44
N THR A 108 1.53 14.69 12.34
CA THR A 108 1.26 13.29 12.01
C THR A 108 0.14 13.16 10.99
N VAL A 109 0.35 12.31 9.98
CA VAL A 109 -0.62 12.02 8.93
C VAL A 109 -1.54 10.89 9.39
N HIS A 110 -2.85 11.13 9.27
CA HIS A 110 -3.91 10.19 9.62
C HIS A 110 -4.78 9.88 8.41
N ALA A 111 -5.33 8.66 8.38
CA ALA A 111 -6.33 8.31 7.38
C ALA A 111 -7.72 8.71 7.90
N VAL A 112 -8.38 9.63 7.21
CA VAL A 112 -9.75 10.05 7.52
C VAL A 112 -10.65 9.81 6.32
N LEU A 113 -11.88 9.37 6.57
CA LEU A 113 -12.90 9.29 5.53
C LEU A 113 -13.65 10.62 5.48
N VAL A 114 -13.86 11.09 4.25
CA VAL A 114 -14.57 12.33 3.96
C VAL A 114 -15.66 12.02 2.94
N CYS A 115 -16.90 12.48 3.16
CA CYS A 115 -17.94 12.34 2.17
C CYS A 115 -17.83 13.43 1.09
N ASP A 116 -18.55 13.26 -0.02
CA ASP A 116 -18.61 14.21 -1.14
C ASP A 116 -19.14 15.61 -0.75
N GLN A 117 -19.88 15.70 0.35
CA GLN A 117 -20.36 16.97 0.93
C GLN A 117 -19.39 17.61 1.93
N GLY A 118 -18.20 17.02 2.12
CA GLY A 118 -17.14 17.59 2.97
C GLY A 118 -17.25 17.27 4.46
N HIS A 119 -18.18 16.42 4.90
CA HIS A 119 -18.15 15.90 6.27
C HIS A 119 -16.90 15.03 6.46
N SER A 120 -16.07 15.35 7.44
CA SER A 120 -14.86 14.60 7.82
C SER A 120 -15.12 13.64 8.97
N ASP A 121 -14.18 12.72 9.21
CA ASP A 121 -14.26 11.69 10.27
C ASP A 121 -15.52 10.81 10.15
N VAL A 122 -15.89 10.50 8.92
CA VAL A 122 -17.02 9.63 8.62
C VAL A 122 -16.73 8.22 9.15
N SER A 123 -17.52 7.76 10.11
CA SER A 123 -17.35 6.44 10.70
C SER A 123 -18.21 5.38 9.99
N PRO A 124 -17.98 4.08 10.24
CA PRO A 124 -18.86 3.02 9.77
C PRO A 124 -20.33 3.15 10.21
N ARG A 125 -20.62 3.95 11.26
CA ARG A 125 -21.99 4.21 11.74
C ARG A 125 -22.69 5.32 10.96
N ASP A 126 -21.92 6.17 10.28
CA ASP A 126 -22.43 7.31 9.50
C ASP A 126 -22.70 6.95 8.04
N VAL A 127 -22.37 5.71 7.63
CA VAL A 127 -22.47 5.25 6.25
C VAL A 127 -23.47 4.12 6.09
N LEU A 128 -24.23 4.16 5.01
CA LEU A 128 -25.13 3.09 4.59
C LEU A 128 -24.62 2.52 3.27
N PRO A 129 -24.16 1.26 3.23
CA PRO A 129 -23.76 0.62 1.99
C PRO A 129 -24.98 0.50 1.05
N GLN A 130 -24.88 1.05 -0.15
CA GLN A 130 -25.91 0.93 -1.17
C GLN A 130 -25.37 0.26 -2.43
N PRO A 131 -26.18 -0.54 -3.15
CA PRO A 131 -25.77 -1.10 -4.44
C PRO A 131 -25.46 0.01 -5.44
N GLY A 132 -24.24 0.02 -5.99
CA GLY A 132 -23.87 0.92 -7.08
C GLY A 132 -24.43 0.48 -8.45
N PRO A 133 -24.30 1.30 -9.49
CA PRO A 133 -24.82 1.02 -10.84
C PRO A 133 -24.36 -0.31 -11.45
N GLY A 134 -23.19 -0.82 -11.04
CA GLY A 134 -22.64 -2.11 -11.49
C GLY A 134 -23.05 -3.33 -10.65
N ALA A 135 -23.90 -3.16 -9.62
CA ALA A 135 -24.26 -4.24 -8.72
C ALA A 135 -25.09 -5.30 -9.44
N ARG A 136 -24.49 -6.47 -9.67
CA ARG A 136 -25.21 -7.66 -10.11
C ARG A 136 -25.80 -8.35 -8.89
N ARG A 137 -27.11 -8.63 -8.88
CA ARG A 137 -27.70 -9.52 -7.88
C ARG A 137 -26.98 -10.86 -7.98
N ARG A 138 -26.36 -11.32 -6.89
CA ARG A 138 -25.94 -12.72 -6.79
C ARG A 138 -27.22 -13.55 -6.78
N THR A 139 -27.47 -14.29 -7.86
CA THR A 139 -28.44 -15.39 -7.81
C THR A 139 -27.90 -16.41 -6.81
N PRO A 140 -28.66 -16.80 -5.76
CA PRO A 140 -28.21 -17.87 -4.88
C PRO A 140 -27.94 -19.12 -5.72
N ALA A 141 -26.87 -19.86 -5.39
CA ALA A 141 -26.68 -21.19 -5.96
C ALA A 141 -27.87 -22.07 -5.53
N ALA A 142 -28.47 -22.76 -6.50
CA ALA A 142 -29.56 -23.71 -6.28
C ALA A 142 -29.08 -24.93 -5.49
#